data_AF-A0A7V5T6Y3-F1
#
_entry.id   AF-A0A7V5T6Y3-F1
#
_cell.length_a   1.000
_cell.length_b   1.000
_cell.length_c   1.000
_cell.angle_alpha   90.00
_cell.angle_beta   90.00
_cell.angle_gamma   90.00
#
_symmetry.space_group_name_H-M   'P 1'
#
loop_
_entity.id
_entity.type
_entity.pdbx_description
1 polymer ?
#
loop_
_entity_poly.entity_id
_entity_poly.type
_entity_poly.pdbx_seq_one_letter_code
_entity_poly.pdbx_strand_id
1 'polypeptide(L)'
;MISGDGAMRDGRLFEAFLNRHDEDAWQRILAELEPHIHEVDRVATRIWFHFFPLSLAQALQEAEDPQALARELFLDGKYRLADQIDSSHRFLYGHRYWPEVKRALIEYAQSPRTLQTLELAGHIREVASHVAERRRIEPSLVVGITAVAFMTLQQVGWAAFEAAPGTIALDPQIAARTPEEVLAYRARDDRQRFFYWWKYPDKVWTITFDENDPEATFRLINRQHLTTAAAQDKRPYHLRDPRCVPNEGPIPVQCRSGSCGSCWVGVLGGAEKLSEMEEYERRRLREFGYIETEEPKPIIRLACQARAFGAVSIVIPPWNGVFGRFLRKWKQQRSMELTGTP
;
A
#
# COMPACT_ATOMS: atom_id res chain seq x y z
N MET A 1 27.87 -1.82 -29.33
CA MET A 1 26.92 -0.69 -29.18
C MET A 1 25.59 -0.90 -29.93
N ILE A 2 25.17 -2.15 -30.23
CA ILE A 2 23.90 -2.41 -30.97
C ILE A 2 22.79 -3.01 -30.04
N SER A 3 23.12 -3.38 -28.80
CA SER A 3 22.17 -4.07 -27.90
C SER A 3 21.21 -3.14 -27.11
N GLY A 4 21.43 -1.83 -27.08
CA GLY A 4 20.60 -0.92 -26.26
C GLY A 4 19.23 -0.60 -26.86
N ASP A 5 19.15 -0.50 -28.19
CA ASP A 5 17.92 -0.06 -28.88
C ASP A 5 16.85 -1.17 -28.92
N GLY A 6 17.28 -2.43 -29.00
CA GLY A 6 16.38 -3.60 -28.92
C GLY A 6 15.78 -3.77 -27.52
N ALA A 7 16.59 -3.64 -26.47
CA ALA A 7 16.13 -3.81 -25.09
C ALA A 7 15.12 -2.73 -24.68
N MET A 8 15.32 -1.48 -25.14
CA MET A 8 14.36 -0.40 -24.94
C MET A 8 13.05 -0.65 -25.68
N ARG A 9 13.11 -1.20 -26.90
CA ARG A 9 11.93 -1.55 -27.68
C ARG A 9 11.10 -2.64 -27.02
N ASP A 10 11.74 -3.70 -26.54
CA ASP A 10 11.06 -4.85 -25.92
C ASP A 10 10.40 -4.45 -24.59
N GLY A 11 11.09 -3.66 -23.76
CA GLY A 11 10.52 -3.09 -22.54
C GLY A 11 9.26 -2.25 -22.78
N ARG A 12 9.25 -1.44 -23.86
CA ARG A 12 8.06 -0.65 -24.25
C ARG A 12 6.91 -1.51 -24.77
N LEU A 13 7.19 -2.63 -25.43
CA LEU A 13 6.14 -3.58 -25.85
C LEU A 13 5.48 -4.23 -24.64
N PHE A 14 6.27 -4.58 -23.62
CA PHE A 14 5.74 -5.12 -22.39
C PHE A 14 4.94 -4.08 -21.59
N GLU A 15 5.41 -2.82 -21.55
CA GLU A 15 4.63 -1.72 -21.00
C GLU A 15 3.28 -1.56 -21.71
N ALA A 16 3.26 -1.61 -23.05
CA ALA A 16 2.02 -1.58 -23.81
C ALA A 16 1.10 -2.78 -23.51
N PHE A 17 1.66 -3.97 -23.25
CA PHE A 17 0.91 -5.13 -22.78
C PHE A 17 0.23 -4.84 -21.43
N LEU A 18 0.96 -4.30 -20.46
CA LEU A 18 0.43 -3.97 -19.12
C LEU A 18 -0.68 -2.93 -19.20
N ASN A 19 -0.51 -1.91 -20.05
CA ASN A 19 -1.47 -0.82 -20.21
C ASN A 19 -2.85 -1.24 -20.77
N ARG A 20 -3.00 -2.50 -21.20
CA ARG A 20 -4.31 -3.08 -21.56
C ARG A 20 -5.13 -3.54 -20.35
N HIS A 21 -4.51 -3.64 -19.17
CA HIS A 21 -5.16 -4.06 -17.94
C HIS A 21 -5.59 -2.83 -17.15
N ASP A 22 -6.90 -2.60 -17.08
CA ASP A 22 -7.50 -1.58 -16.23
C ASP A 22 -7.55 -2.03 -14.76
N GLU A 23 -8.04 -1.15 -13.89
CA GLU A 23 -8.08 -1.41 -12.45
C GLU A 23 -8.97 -2.62 -12.10
N ASP A 24 -10.07 -2.85 -12.83
CA ASP A 24 -10.95 -3.99 -12.60
C ASP A 24 -10.29 -5.31 -13.02
N ALA A 25 -9.51 -5.31 -14.11
CA ALA A 25 -8.66 -6.43 -14.50
C ALA A 25 -7.64 -6.74 -13.41
N TRP A 26 -7.00 -5.72 -12.83
CA TRP A 26 -6.10 -5.89 -11.70
C TRP A 26 -6.76 -6.46 -10.46
N GLN A 27 -7.99 -6.05 -10.11
CA GLN A 27 -8.72 -6.66 -9.00
C GLN A 27 -8.96 -8.17 -9.22
N ARG A 28 -9.29 -8.58 -10.47
CA ARG A 28 -9.43 -10.01 -10.82
C ARG A 28 -8.10 -10.76 -10.71
N ILE A 29 -7.02 -10.17 -11.22
CA ILE A 29 -5.67 -10.75 -11.12
C ILE A 29 -5.24 -10.91 -9.66
N LEU A 30 -5.49 -9.90 -8.82
CA LEU A 30 -5.16 -9.98 -7.40
C LEU A 30 -5.96 -11.07 -6.68
N ALA A 31 -7.25 -11.22 -7.00
CA ALA A 31 -8.07 -12.30 -6.47
C ALA A 31 -7.55 -13.69 -6.89
N GLU A 32 -7.04 -13.83 -8.11
CA GLU A 32 -6.40 -15.07 -8.59
C GLU A 32 -5.07 -15.34 -7.88
N LEU A 33 -4.26 -14.30 -7.62
CA LEU A 33 -2.96 -14.42 -6.98
C LEU A 33 -3.05 -14.62 -5.46
N GLU A 34 -4.11 -14.13 -4.82
CA GLU A 34 -4.26 -14.09 -3.36
C GLU A 34 -3.99 -15.44 -2.65
N PRO A 35 -4.49 -16.59 -3.12
CA PRO A 35 -4.20 -17.90 -2.51
C PRO A 35 -2.73 -18.28 -2.58
N HIS A 36 -1.99 -17.72 -3.53
CA HIS A 36 -0.56 -17.97 -3.74
C HIS A 36 0.35 -16.97 -3.02
N ILE A 37 -0.22 -15.93 -2.40
CA ILE A 37 0.54 -14.98 -1.58
C ILE A 37 0.60 -15.52 -0.14
N HIS A 38 1.83 -15.57 0.40
CA HIS A 38 2.06 -15.95 1.79
C HIS A 38 1.29 -15.02 2.73
N GLU A 39 0.77 -15.55 3.84
CA GLU A 39 -0.09 -14.81 4.78
C GLU A 39 0.55 -13.49 5.23
N VAL A 40 1.87 -13.49 5.46
CA VAL A 40 2.65 -12.32 5.86
C VAL A 40 2.47 -11.10 4.94
N ASP A 41 2.21 -11.30 3.65
CA ASP A 41 2.08 -10.23 2.66
C ASP A 41 0.70 -10.13 2.02
N ARG A 42 -0.22 -11.04 2.32
CA ARG A 42 -1.54 -11.07 1.68
C ARG A 42 -2.29 -9.76 1.88
N VAL A 43 -2.39 -9.32 3.13
CA VAL A 43 -3.03 -8.05 3.50
C VAL A 43 -2.20 -6.85 3.04
N ALA A 44 -0.88 -6.90 3.21
CA ALA A 44 0.01 -5.81 2.82
C ALA A 44 -0.06 -5.52 1.31
N THR A 45 -0.15 -6.55 0.48
CA THR A 45 -0.32 -6.43 -0.97
C THR A 45 -1.62 -5.69 -1.28
N ARG A 46 -2.76 -6.13 -0.71
CA ARG A 46 -4.06 -5.44 -0.91
C ARG A 46 -4.00 -3.97 -0.48
N ILE A 47 -3.41 -3.68 0.68
CA ILE A 47 -3.23 -2.30 1.18
C ILE A 47 -2.44 -1.45 0.17
N TRP A 48 -1.35 -1.97 -0.38
CA TRP A 48 -0.53 -1.24 -1.35
C TRP A 48 -1.34 -0.84 -2.60
N PHE A 49 -2.18 -1.73 -3.13
CA PHE A 49 -3.04 -1.43 -4.28
C PHE A 49 -4.13 -0.39 -3.96
N HIS A 50 -4.59 -0.29 -2.70
CA HIS A 50 -5.45 0.82 -2.27
C HIS A 50 -4.69 2.13 -2.10
N PHE A 51 -3.42 2.08 -1.72
CA PHE A 51 -2.58 3.28 -1.60
C PHE A 51 -2.14 3.83 -2.96
N PHE A 52 -2.13 3.01 -4.01
CA PHE A 52 -1.73 3.43 -5.36
C PHE A 52 -2.74 2.95 -6.40
N PRO A 53 -3.97 3.51 -6.41
CA PRO A 53 -4.99 3.12 -7.37
C PRO A 53 -4.55 3.51 -8.79
N LEU A 54 -4.61 2.55 -9.71
CA LEU A 54 -4.18 2.72 -11.11
C LEU A 54 -4.96 3.84 -11.80
N SER A 55 -6.26 3.94 -11.53
CA SER A 55 -7.11 4.95 -12.15
C SER A 55 -6.73 6.38 -11.75
N LEU A 56 -6.24 6.60 -10.52
CA LEU A 56 -5.72 7.91 -10.12
C LEU A 56 -4.41 8.24 -10.83
N ALA A 57 -3.51 7.26 -10.96
CA ALA A 57 -2.26 7.43 -11.69
C ALA A 57 -2.51 7.80 -13.16
N GLN A 58 -3.42 7.08 -13.83
CA GLN A 58 -3.81 7.35 -15.21
C GLN A 58 -4.48 8.72 -15.37
N ALA A 59 -5.42 9.07 -14.49
CA ALA A 59 -6.07 10.38 -14.56
C ALA A 59 -5.08 11.55 -14.38
N LEU A 60 -4.08 11.40 -13.50
CA LEU A 60 -3.02 12.39 -13.35
C LEU A 60 -2.06 12.45 -14.56
N GLN A 61 -1.83 11.32 -15.24
CA GLN A 61 -0.99 11.28 -16.43
C GLN A 61 -1.66 11.92 -17.66
N GLU A 62 -2.97 11.75 -17.78
CA GLU A 62 -3.76 12.22 -18.92
C GLU A 62 -4.27 13.66 -18.73
N ALA A 63 -4.23 14.20 -17.51
CA ALA A 63 -4.62 15.57 -17.24
C ALA A 63 -3.71 16.58 -17.95
N GLU A 64 -4.29 17.61 -18.57
CA GLU A 64 -3.56 18.72 -19.18
C GLU A 64 -2.68 19.47 -18.16
N ASP A 65 -3.20 19.67 -16.95
CA ASP A 65 -2.46 20.18 -15.79
C ASP A 65 -2.61 19.22 -14.60
N PRO A 66 -1.65 18.27 -14.43
CA PRO A 66 -1.66 17.33 -13.32
C PRO A 66 -1.59 18.00 -11.94
N GLN A 67 -1.00 19.20 -11.85
CA GLN A 67 -0.88 19.93 -10.59
C GLN A 67 -2.20 20.62 -10.23
N ALA A 68 -2.93 21.15 -11.20
CA ALA A 68 -4.30 21.64 -10.99
C ALA A 68 -5.22 20.52 -10.53
N LEU A 69 -5.17 19.36 -11.19
CA LEU A 69 -5.95 18.20 -10.78
C LEU A 69 -5.59 17.75 -9.36
N ALA A 70 -4.30 17.66 -9.03
CA ALA A 70 -3.86 17.31 -7.68
C ALA A 70 -4.42 18.27 -6.61
N ARG A 71 -4.45 19.59 -6.89
CA ARG A 71 -5.07 20.59 -5.99
C ARG A 71 -6.57 20.41 -5.86
N GLU A 72 -7.28 20.15 -6.96
CA GLU A 72 -8.73 19.88 -6.96
C GLU A 72 -9.09 18.67 -6.10
N LEU A 73 -8.27 17.61 -6.19
CA LEU A 73 -8.46 16.37 -5.45
C LEU A 73 -7.87 16.42 -4.03
N PHE A 74 -7.38 17.58 -3.58
CA PHE A 74 -6.73 17.77 -2.27
C PHE A 74 -5.62 16.73 -2.01
N LEU A 75 -4.86 16.37 -3.05
CA LEU A 75 -3.73 15.44 -2.91
C LEU A 75 -2.61 16.13 -2.15
N ASP A 76 -2.19 15.53 -1.04
CA ASP A 76 -1.09 16.02 -0.20
C ASP A 76 -0.14 14.87 0.14
N GLY A 77 1.15 15.17 0.29
CA GLY A 77 2.22 14.17 0.44
C GLY A 77 2.70 13.56 -0.88
N LYS A 78 3.28 12.35 -0.81
CA LYS A 78 3.87 11.65 -1.96
C LYS A 78 2.86 10.72 -2.64
N TYR A 79 1.96 11.30 -3.42
CA TYR A 79 0.90 10.55 -4.12
C TYR A 79 1.36 9.91 -5.44
N ARG A 80 2.45 10.39 -6.04
CA ARG A 80 2.99 9.82 -7.28
C ARG A 80 3.91 8.66 -6.95
N LEU A 81 3.63 7.49 -7.52
CA LEU A 81 4.48 6.31 -7.33
C LEU A 81 5.89 6.49 -7.92
N ALA A 82 6.01 7.30 -8.98
CA ALA A 82 7.30 7.64 -9.62
C ALA A 82 8.31 8.25 -8.62
N ASP A 83 7.84 8.93 -7.57
CA ASP A 83 8.70 9.58 -6.57
C ASP A 83 9.15 8.62 -5.45
N GLN A 84 8.71 7.37 -5.49
CA GLN A 84 8.88 6.40 -4.40
C GLN A 84 8.86 4.94 -4.87
N ILE A 85 9.38 4.69 -6.08
CA ILE A 85 9.44 3.37 -6.72
C ILE A 85 10.03 2.31 -5.78
N ASP A 86 11.15 2.62 -5.12
CA ASP A 86 11.87 1.67 -4.26
C ASP A 86 11.35 1.60 -2.81
N SER A 87 10.46 2.51 -2.39
CA SER A 87 10.08 2.66 -0.97
C SER A 87 8.58 2.53 -0.68
N SER A 88 7.71 2.64 -1.69
CA SER A 88 6.25 2.59 -1.52
C SER A 88 5.74 1.31 -0.84
N HIS A 89 6.48 0.21 -1.01
CA HIS A 89 6.15 -1.13 -0.54
C HIS A 89 6.98 -1.58 0.66
N ARG A 90 7.66 -0.65 1.36
CA ARG A 90 8.56 -0.97 2.49
C ARG A 90 7.88 -1.78 3.61
N PHE A 91 6.57 -1.66 3.76
CA PHE A 91 5.79 -2.39 4.76
C PHE A 91 5.43 -3.84 4.35
N LEU A 92 5.73 -4.26 3.11
CA LEU A 92 5.65 -5.66 2.72
C LEU A 92 6.88 -6.39 3.25
N TYR A 93 6.68 -7.60 3.77
CA TYR A 93 7.75 -8.57 4.03
C TYR A 93 8.59 -8.75 2.75
N GLY A 94 7.94 -8.93 1.60
CA GLY A 94 8.57 -9.09 0.29
C GLY A 94 9.49 -7.94 -0.15
N HIS A 95 9.45 -6.76 0.50
CA HIS A 95 10.36 -5.64 0.20
C HIS A 95 11.84 -6.05 0.20
N ARG A 96 12.23 -7.01 1.04
CA ARG A 96 13.61 -7.51 1.09
C ARG A 96 14.09 -8.25 -0.17
N TYR A 97 13.17 -8.54 -1.09
CA TYR A 97 13.44 -9.17 -2.38
C TYR A 97 13.27 -8.19 -3.55
N TRP A 98 13.02 -6.90 -3.27
CA TRP A 98 12.76 -5.88 -4.28
C TRP A 98 13.84 -5.79 -5.38
N PRO A 99 15.15 -5.73 -5.07
CA PRO A 99 16.19 -5.66 -6.08
C PRO A 99 16.16 -6.87 -7.03
N GLU A 100 15.94 -8.07 -6.48
CA GLU A 100 15.86 -9.30 -7.27
C GLU A 100 14.60 -9.37 -8.12
N VAL A 101 13.45 -9.00 -7.57
CA VAL A 101 12.18 -8.96 -8.27
C VAL A 101 12.22 -7.95 -9.41
N LYS A 102 12.70 -6.74 -9.14
CA LYS A 102 12.83 -5.69 -10.14
C LYS A 102 13.76 -6.10 -11.28
N ARG A 103 14.94 -6.63 -10.96
CA ARG A 103 15.89 -7.12 -11.96
C ARG A 103 15.29 -8.27 -12.78
N ALA A 104 14.65 -9.23 -12.12
CA ALA A 104 14.00 -10.35 -12.81
C ALA A 104 12.87 -9.86 -13.74
N LEU A 105 12.10 -8.85 -13.35
CA LEU A 105 11.07 -8.26 -14.21
C LEU A 105 11.68 -7.53 -15.42
N ILE A 106 12.79 -6.80 -15.24
CA ILE A 106 13.48 -6.15 -16.37
C ILE A 106 14.03 -7.21 -17.33
N GLU A 107 14.74 -8.22 -16.83
CA GLU A 107 15.24 -9.36 -17.61
C GLU A 107 14.09 -10.08 -18.33
N TYR A 108 12.94 -10.26 -17.65
CA TYR A 108 11.74 -10.89 -18.20
C TYR A 108 11.11 -10.08 -19.31
N ALA A 109 10.92 -8.78 -19.12
CA ALA A 109 10.28 -7.89 -20.08
C ALA A 109 11.10 -7.69 -21.37
N GLN A 110 12.43 -7.85 -21.28
CA GLN A 110 13.35 -7.80 -22.42
C GLN A 110 13.51 -9.16 -23.11
N SER A 111 12.84 -10.22 -22.63
CA SER A 111 12.96 -11.54 -23.21
C SER A 111 12.12 -11.68 -24.49
N PRO A 112 12.60 -12.39 -25.53
CA PRO A 112 11.76 -12.70 -26.70
C PRO A 112 10.55 -13.61 -26.36
N ARG A 113 10.51 -14.19 -25.15
CA ARG A 113 9.50 -15.15 -24.70
C ARG A 113 8.37 -14.54 -23.88
N THR A 114 8.42 -13.24 -23.59
CA THR A 114 7.53 -12.57 -22.63
C THR A 114 6.06 -12.66 -23.00
N LEU A 115 5.71 -12.91 -24.26
CA LEU A 115 4.32 -12.97 -24.75
C LEU A 115 3.83 -14.40 -25.04
N GLN A 116 4.45 -15.43 -24.45
CA GLN A 116 4.04 -16.83 -24.65
C GLN A 116 2.75 -17.19 -23.91
N THR A 117 2.43 -16.50 -22.81
CA THR A 117 1.12 -16.54 -22.15
C THR A 117 0.44 -15.19 -22.33
N LEU A 118 -0.89 -15.15 -22.38
CA LEU A 118 -1.64 -13.88 -22.50
C LEU A 118 -2.14 -13.37 -21.14
N GLU A 119 -1.93 -14.13 -20.07
CA GLU A 119 -2.50 -13.86 -18.76
C GLU A 119 -1.48 -13.21 -17.82
N LEU A 120 -1.77 -11.98 -17.39
CA LEU A 120 -0.90 -11.21 -16.50
C LEU A 120 -0.60 -11.93 -15.17
N ALA A 121 -1.55 -12.66 -14.60
CA ALA A 121 -1.30 -13.48 -13.41
C ALA A 121 -0.25 -14.58 -13.66
N GLY A 122 -0.24 -15.17 -14.86
CA GLY A 122 0.77 -16.13 -15.31
C GLY A 122 2.17 -15.51 -15.34
N HIS A 123 2.32 -14.33 -15.94
CA HIS A 123 3.59 -13.60 -15.98
C HIS A 123 4.10 -13.25 -14.58
N ILE A 124 3.22 -12.81 -13.68
CA ILE A 124 3.58 -12.49 -12.29
C ILE A 124 4.09 -13.75 -11.58
N ARG A 125 3.40 -14.88 -11.72
CA ARG A 125 3.84 -16.16 -11.13
C ARG A 125 5.16 -16.65 -11.72
N GLU A 126 5.39 -16.48 -13.01
CA GLU A 126 6.64 -16.89 -13.66
C GLU A 126 7.84 -16.11 -13.12
N VAL A 127 7.74 -14.78 -13.04
CA VAL A 127 8.78 -13.93 -12.45
C VAL A 127 8.99 -14.25 -10.97
N ALA A 128 7.90 -14.43 -10.21
CA ALA A 128 7.97 -14.79 -8.80
C ALA A 128 8.69 -16.14 -8.59
N SER A 129 8.34 -17.17 -9.36
CA SER A 129 9.01 -18.48 -9.32
C SER A 129 10.49 -18.38 -9.67
N HIS A 130 10.85 -17.61 -10.70
CA HIS A 130 12.25 -17.40 -11.07
C HIS A 130 13.08 -16.76 -9.94
N VAL A 131 12.52 -15.76 -9.26
CA VAL A 131 13.16 -15.12 -8.10
C VAL A 131 13.28 -16.10 -6.94
N ALA A 132 12.21 -16.84 -6.65
CA ALA A 132 12.14 -17.80 -5.56
C ALA A 132 13.18 -18.92 -5.71
N GLU A 133 13.32 -19.49 -6.91
CA GLU A 133 14.33 -20.49 -7.24
C GLU A 133 15.75 -19.96 -7.02
N ARG A 134 16.05 -18.75 -7.51
CA ARG A 134 17.38 -18.13 -7.36
C ARG A 134 17.72 -17.83 -5.90
N ARG A 135 16.72 -17.50 -5.09
CA ARG A 135 16.88 -17.18 -3.66
C ARG A 135 16.70 -18.40 -2.75
N ARG A 136 16.26 -19.55 -3.29
CA ARG A 136 15.94 -20.78 -2.55
C ARG A 136 14.94 -20.53 -1.42
N ILE A 137 13.85 -19.83 -1.75
CA ILE A 137 12.74 -19.52 -0.85
C ILE A 137 11.42 -20.02 -1.43
N GLU A 138 10.38 -20.06 -0.61
CA GLU A 138 9.03 -20.37 -1.05
C GLU A 138 8.52 -19.30 -2.04
N PRO A 139 7.98 -19.69 -3.22
CA PRO A 139 7.43 -18.73 -4.20
C PRO A 139 6.39 -17.78 -3.61
N SER A 140 5.59 -18.26 -2.66
CA SER A 140 4.54 -17.48 -2.02
C SER A 140 5.05 -16.23 -1.28
N LEU A 141 6.33 -16.18 -0.90
CA LEU A 141 6.97 -15.03 -0.26
C LEU A 141 7.31 -13.88 -1.23
N VAL A 142 7.25 -14.12 -2.54
CA VAL A 142 7.59 -13.12 -3.56
C VAL A 142 6.46 -12.78 -4.52
N VAL A 143 5.36 -13.54 -4.54
CA VAL A 143 4.20 -13.26 -5.42
C VAL A 143 3.65 -11.84 -5.20
N GLY A 144 3.43 -11.44 -3.93
CA GLY A 144 2.85 -10.14 -3.60
C GLY A 144 3.71 -8.96 -4.05
N ILE A 145 5.01 -8.97 -3.71
CA ILE A 145 5.95 -7.93 -4.14
C ILE A 145 6.19 -7.95 -5.66
N THR A 146 6.05 -9.11 -6.32
CA THR A 146 6.12 -9.21 -7.79
C THR A 146 4.89 -8.55 -8.43
N ALA A 147 3.69 -8.76 -7.91
CA ALA A 147 2.49 -8.05 -8.38
C ALA A 147 2.64 -6.53 -8.21
N VAL A 148 3.20 -6.08 -7.08
CA VAL A 148 3.56 -4.68 -6.85
C VAL A 148 4.57 -4.17 -7.88
N ALA A 149 5.59 -4.95 -8.25
CA ALA A 149 6.56 -4.56 -9.26
C ALA A 149 5.93 -4.34 -10.64
N PHE A 150 5.04 -5.25 -11.07
CA PHE A 150 4.33 -5.12 -12.35
C PHE A 150 3.40 -3.90 -12.36
N MET A 151 2.62 -3.68 -11.29
CA MET A 151 1.78 -2.48 -11.18
C MET A 151 2.62 -1.21 -11.12
N THR A 152 3.77 -1.24 -10.44
CA THR A 152 4.71 -0.10 -10.41
C THR A 152 5.20 0.20 -11.81
N LEU A 153 5.65 -0.80 -12.58
CA LEU A 153 6.06 -0.63 -13.97
C LEU A 153 4.94 -0.03 -14.83
N GLN A 154 3.70 -0.51 -14.68
CA GLN A 154 2.57 0.05 -15.42
C GLN A 154 2.30 1.52 -15.07
N GLN A 155 2.37 1.89 -13.79
CA GLN A 155 2.06 3.25 -13.35
C GLN A 155 3.19 4.25 -13.63
N VAL A 156 4.46 3.83 -13.64
CA VAL A 156 5.59 4.75 -13.81
C VAL A 156 6.21 4.70 -15.20
N GLY A 157 5.88 3.67 -15.98
CA GLY A 157 6.45 3.41 -17.30
C GLY A 157 7.85 2.77 -17.23
N TRP A 158 8.27 2.19 -18.36
CA TRP A 158 9.53 1.45 -18.48
C TRP A 158 10.74 2.27 -18.05
N ALA A 159 10.86 3.49 -18.59
CA ALA A 159 12.06 4.30 -18.40
C ALA A 159 12.31 4.66 -16.92
N ALA A 160 11.27 5.06 -16.18
CA ALA A 160 11.40 5.40 -14.77
C ALA A 160 11.62 4.13 -13.92
N PHE A 161 10.97 3.03 -14.26
CA PHE A 161 11.13 1.76 -13.57
C PHE A 161 12.56 1.22 -13.69
N GLU A 162 13.11 1.18 -14.90
CA GLU A 162 14.47 0.72 -15.20
C GLU A 162 15.52 1.65 -14.57
N ALA A 163 15.31 2.97 -14.62
CA ALA A 163 16.26 3.95 -14.09
C ALA A 163 16.32 3.99 -12.56
N ALA A 164 15.28 3.57 -11.85
CA ALA A 164 15.31 3.56 -10.40
C ALA A 164 16.39 2.57 -9.88
N PRO A 165 17.05 2.83 -8.74
CA PRO A 165 18.17 2.00 -8.27
C PRO A 165 17.79 0.56 -7.86
N GLY A 166 16.56 0.32 -7.41
CA GLY A 166 16.18 -0.99 -6.84
C GLY A 166 16.73 -1.18 -5.43
N THR A 167 16.71 -0.13 -4.61
CA THR A 167 17.26 -0.15 -3.24
C THR A 167 16.31 -0.74 -2.20
N ILE A 168 16.87 -1.25 -1.11
CA ILE A 168 16.12 -1.69 0.08
C ILE A 168 16.51 -0.78 1.25
N ALA A 169 15.52 -0.30 2.00
CA ALA A 169 15.73 0.43 3.24
C ALA A 169 15.05 -0.30 4.41
N LEU A 170 15.72 -1.33 4.91
CA LEU A 170 15.30 -2.14 6.06
C LEU A 170 16.34 -2.08 7.17
N ASP A 171 15.87 -1.96 8.41
CA ASP A 171 16.72 -2.17 9.58
C ASP A 171 17.25 -3.63 9.60
N PRO A 172 18.54 -3.87 9.88
CA PRO A 172 19.12 -5.22 9.87
C PRO A 172 18.42 -6.23 10.79
N GLN A 173 17.90 -5.78 11.95
CA GLN A 173 17.18 -6.66 12.88
C GLN A 173 15.82 -7.06 12.31
N ILE A 174 15.15 -6.14 11.61
CA ILE A 174 13.89 -6.40 10.93
C ILE A 174 14.10 -7.29 9.70
N ALA A 175 15.18 -7.06 8.95
CA ALA A 175 15.55 -7.88 7.79
C ALA A 175 15.81 -9.35 8.16
N ALA A 176 16.27 -9.61 9.40
CA ALA A 176 16.53 -10.95 9.91
C ALA A 176 15.28 -11.73 10.35
N ARG A 177 14.11 -11.06 10.51
CA ARG A 177 12.89 -11.74 10.99
C ARG A 177 12.32 -12.70 9.94
N THR A 178 11.87 -13.87 10.39
CA THR A 178 11.15 -14.82 9.54
C THR A 178 9.70 -14.36 9.28
N PRO A 179 9.00 -14.91 8.27
CA PRO A 179 7.59 -14.60 8.04
C PRO A 179 6.72 -14.88 9.28
N GLU A 180 6.99 -15.98 9.97
CA GLU A 180 6.23 -16.43 11.15
C GLU A 180 6.48 -15.52 12.34
N GLU A 181 7.70 -15.01 12.51
CA GLU A 181 8.02 -14.03 13.56
C GLU A 181 7.27 -12.71 13.33
N VAL A 182 7.14 -12.27 12.08
CA VAL A 182 6.34 -11.08 11.73
C VAL A 182 4.85 -11.30 12.05
N LEU A 183 4.30 -12.46 11.66
CA LEU A 183 2.91 -12.80 11.97
C LEU A 183 2.66 -12.91 13.48
N ALA A 184 3.56 -13.56 14.21
CA ALA A 184 3.50 -13.67 15.66
C ALA A 184 3.59 -12.29 16.34
N TYR A 185 4.44 -11.39 15.84
CA TYR A 185 4.53 -10.03 16.33
C TYR A 185 3.23 -9.26 16.11
N ARG A 186 2.61 -9.36 14.93
CA ARG A 186 1.31 -8.73 14.60
C ARG A 186 0.16 -9.25 15.46
N ALA A 187 0.16 -10.55 15.78
CA ALA A 187 -0.90 -11.18 16.58
C ALA A 187 -0.77 -10.86 18.09
N ARG A 188 0.44 -10.58 18.58
CA ARG A 188 0.74 -10.42 19.99
C ARG A 188 0.06 -9.19 20.61
N ASP A 189 -0.49 -9.39 21.80
CA ASP A 189 -0.93 -8.30 22.68
C ASP A 189 0.10 -7.99 23.77
N ASP A 190 0.07 -6.74 24.25
CA ASP A 190 0.89 -6.31 25.37
C ASP A 190 0.55 -7.09 26.64
N ARG A 191 1.58 -7.51 27.37
CA ARG A 191 1.40 -7.97 28.75
C ARG A 191 0.95 -6.79 29.60
N GLN A 192 -0.25 -6.88 30.16
CA GLN A 192 -0.81 -5.87 31.04
C GLN A 192 -0.07 -5.92 32.40
N ARG A 193 0.45 -4.78 32.85
CA ARG A 193 1.21 -4.72 34.12
C ARG A 193 0.24 -4.74 35.30
N PHE A 194 0.19 -5.86 36.02
CA PHE A 194 -0.66 -6.07 37.21
C PHE A 194 -0.44 -5.02 38.31
N PHE A 195 0.74 -4.43 38.43
CA PHE A 195 1.06 -3.43 39.45
C PHE A 195 0.68 -1.98 39.09
N TYR A 196 0.01 -1.73 37.95
CA TYR A 196 -0.42 -0.38 37.54
C TYR A 196 -1.91 -0.09 37.80
N TRP A 197 -2.66 -1.02 38.39
CA TRP A 197 -4.11 -0.92 38.55
C TRP A 197 -4.55 0.31 39.36
N TRP A 198 -3.70 0.83 40.26
CA TRP A 198 -4.07 1.97 41.10
C TRP A 198 -3.99 3.32 40.38
N LYS A 199 -3.32 3.42 39.21
CA LYS A 199 -3.10 4.68 38.49
C LYS A 199 -3.81 4.75 37.14
N TYR A 200 -4.04 3.59 36.50
CA TYR A 200 -4.82 3.47 35.27
C TYR A 200 -5.64 2.17 35.33
N PRO A 201 -6.97 2.24 35.55
CA PRO A 201 -7.80 1.04 35.57
C PRO A 201 -7.92 0.38 34.17
N ASP A 202 -7.60 1.13 33.11
CA ASP A 202 -7.75 0.69 31.73
C ASP A 202 -6.48 0.02 31.18
N LYS A 203 -6.69 -1.03 30.39
CA LYS A 203 -5.62 -1.71 29.63
C LYS A 203 -4.94 -0.73 28.66
N VAL A 204 -3.64 -0.91 28.44
CA VAL A 204 -2.86 -0.09 27.49
C VAL A 204 -2.22 -1.01 26.46
N TRP A 205 -2.30 -0.61 25.21
CA TRP A 205 -1.84 -1.37 24.04
C TRP A 205 -0.76 -0.61 23.26
N THR A 206 0.15 -1.34 22.64
CA THR A 206 1.11 -0.81 21.67
C THR A 206 0.47 -0.78 20.30
N ILE A 207 0.45 0.38 19.65
CA ILE A 207 0.14 0.50 18.23
C ILE A 207 1.45 0.68 17.49
N THR A 208 1.70 -0.14 16.47
CA THR A 208 2.86 -0.02 15.58
C THR A 208 2.40 0.63 14.28
N PHE A 209 3.06 1.69 13.82
CA PHE A 209 2.69 2.40 12.58
C PHE A 209 3.75 2.31 11.46
N ASP A 210 4.92 1.77 11.76
CA ASP A 210 5.89 1.27 10.79
C ASP A 210 6.62 0.07 11.42
N GLU A 211 6.43 -1.13 10.87
CA GLU A 211 7.06 -2.35 11.40
C GLU A 211 8.58 -2.40 11.19
N ASN A 212 9.12 -1.48 10.38
CA ASN A 212 10.55 -1.39 10.06
C ASN A 212 11.30 -0.35 10.92
N ASP A 213 10.61 0.36 11.80
CA ASP A 213 11.21 1.28 12.75
C ASP A 213 10.78 0.88 14.18
N PRO A 214 11.68 0.39 15.04
CA PRO A 214 11.33 -0.04 16.40
C PRO A 214 10.75 1.11 17.25
N GLU A 215 11.07 2.36 16.89
CA GLU A 215 10.54 3.55 17.55
C GLU A 215 9.17 3.98 17.00
N ALA A 216 8.71 3.40 15.88
CA ALA A 216 7.45 3.73 15.24
C ALA A 216 6.25 3.06 15.92
N THR A 217 6.13 3.30 17.21
CA THR A 217 5.02 2.86 18.05
C THR A 217 4.44 4.01 18.88
N PHE A 218 3.18 3.93 19.27
CA PHE A 218 2.59 4.79 20.30
C PHE A 218 1.68 3.99 21.24
N ARG A 219 1.38 4.55 22.41
CA ARG A 219 0.53 3.90 23.43
C ARG A 219 -0.93 4.27 23.21
N LEU A 220 -1.81 3.29 23.33
CA LEU A 220 -3.25 3.46 23.24
C LEU A 220 -3.92 2.94 24.51
N ILE A 221 -4.77 3.77 25.14
CA ILE A 221 -5.64 3.31 26.22
C ILE A 221 -6.84 2.60 25.59
N ASN A 222 -7.20 1.44 26.13
CA ASN A 222 -8.28 0.59 25.63
C ASN A 222 -9.54 1.40 25.24
N ARG A 223 -10.10 1.11 24.07
CA ARG A 223 -11.28 1.77 23.46
C ARG A 223 -11.05 3.18 22.93
N GLN A 224 -9.84 3.74 23.03
CA GLN A 224 -9.53 4.99 22.34
C GLN A 224 -9.51 4.81 20.83
N HIS A 225 -9.81 5.90 20.11
CA HIS A 225 -9.59 5.96 18.67
C HIS A 225 -8.10 6.08 18.40
N LEU A 226 -7.62 5.50 17.30
CA LEU A 226 -6.19 5.49 16.96
C LEU A 226 -5.60 6.90 16.93
N THR A 227 -6.29 7.87 16.33
CA THR A 227 -5.80 9.28 16.29
C THR A 227 -5.81 9.98 17.65
N THR A 228 -6.67 9.60 18.59
CA THR A 228 -6.68 10.16 19.96
C THR A 228 -5.49 9.64 20.75
N ALA A 229 -5.17 8.36 20.59
CA ALA A 229 -3.98 7.76 21.16
C ALA A 229 -2.69 8.30 20.52
N ALA A 230 -2.65 8.39 19.19
CA ALA A 230 -1.51 8.92 18.43
C ALA A 230 -1.11 10.32 18.89
N ALA A 231 -2.09 11.20 19.16
CA ALA A 231 -1.82 12.55 19.64
C ALA A 231 -1.25 12.64 21.06
N GLN A 232 -1.19 11.55 21.83
CA GLN A 232 -0.44 11.52 23.08
C GLN A 232 1.07 11.42 22.84
N ASP A 233 1.49 10.96 21.65
CA ASP A 233 2.87 10.96 21.24
C ASP A 233 3.28 12.35 20.73
N LYS A 234 4.14 13.02 21.50
CA LYS A 234 4.57 14.40 21.23
C LYS A 234 5.87 14.51 20.46
N ARG A 235 6.41 13.40 19.95
CA ARG A 235 7.59 13.42 19.09
C ARG A 235 7.31 14.27 17.83
N PRO A 236 8.32 14.94 17.26
CA PRO A 236 8.10 15.94 16.22
C PRO A 236 7.90 15.32 14.82
N TYR A 237 6.81 14.58 14.63
CA TYR A 237 6.51 13.88 13.36
C TYR A 237 6.31 14.82 12.17
N HIS A 238 5.82 16.03 12.42
CA HIS A 238 5.67 17.09 11.42
C HIS A 238 6.99 17.47 10.72
N LEU A 239 8.15 17.17 11.33
CA LEU A 239 9.46 17.37 10.70
C LEU A 239 9.81 16.28 9.68
N ARG A 240 9.17 15.11 9.76
CA ARG A 240 9.35 13.98 8.84
C ARG A 240 8.25 13.91 7.78
N ASP A 241 7.02 14.24 8.16
CA ASP A 241 5.86 14.27 7.28
C ASP A 241 5.11 15.61 7.45
N PRO A 242 5.12 16.49 6.44
CA PRO A 242 4.52 17.82 6.54
C PRO A 242 2.99 17.79 6.72
N ARG A 243 2.34 16.65 6.49
CA ARG A 243 0.91 16.46 6.72
C ARG A 243 0.57 16.27 8.19
N CYS A 244 1.56 15.91 9.01
CA CYS A 244 1.39 15.78 10.45
C CYS A 244 1.37 17.17 11.11
N VAL A 245 0.41 17.37 12.01
CA VAL A 245 0.30 18.62 12.77
C VAL A 245 1.22 18.58 14.00
N PRO A 246 1.91 19.68 14.37
CA PRO A 246 2.72 19.72 15.57
C PRO A 246 1.96 19.23 16.82
N ASN A 247 2.58 18.32 17.58
CA ASN A 247 2.01 17.72 18.79
C ASN A 247 0.75 16.85 18.61
N GLU A 248 0.41 16.42 17.39
CA GLU A 248 -0.77 15.58 17.09
C GLU A 248 -0.41 14.12 16.73
N GLY A 249 0.86 13.74 16.89
CA GLY A 249 1.33 12.37 16.66
C GLY A 249 1.67 12.05 15.21
N PRO A 250 1.89 10.76 14.89
CA PRO A 250 2.38 10.32 13.58
C PRO A 250 1.30 10.20 12.50
N ILE A 251 0.01 10.18 12.86
CA ILE A 251 -1.09 10.04 11.91
C ILE A 251 -1.53 11.43 11.46
N PRO A 252 -1.56 11.76 10.14
CA PRO A 252 -2.08 13.03 9.66
C PRO A 252 -3.54 13.26 10.04
N VAL A 253 -3.82 14.36 10.73
CA VAL A 253 -5.16 14.70 11.23
C VAL A 253 -5.48 16.15 10.91
N GLN A 254 -6.46 16.36 10.02
CA GLN A 254 -7.08 17.67 9.80
C GLN A 254 -8.44 17.78 10.48
N CYS A 255 -9.15 16.65 10.65
CA CYS A 255 -10.39 16.55 11.41
C CYS A 255 -10.38 15.27 12.27
N ARG A 256 -11.14 15.26 13.36
CA ARG A 256 -11.36 14.05 14.21
C ARG A 256 -12.77 13.46 14.05
N SER A 257 -13.48 13.85 12.99
CA SER A 257 -14.88 13.50 12.74
C SER A 257 -15.11 12.62 11.51
N GLY A 258 -14.04 12.11 10.89
CA GLY A 258 -14.12 11.35 9.63
C GLY A 258 -14.50 12.16 8.38
N SER A 259 -14.48 13.49 8.45
CA SER A 259 -14.92 14.36 7.35
C SER A 259 -13.84 14.75 6.32
N CYS A 260 -12.55 14.69 6.68
CA CYS A 260 -11.46 15.16 5.81
C CYS A 260 -10.70 14.07 5.04
N GLY A 261 -10.73 12.82 5.52
CA GLY A 261 -9.98 11.71 4.90
C GLY A 261 -8.46 11.68 5.17
N SER A 262 -7.86 12.67 5.85
CA SER A 262 -6.39 12.71 6.06
C SER A 262 -5.84 11.52 6.86
N CYS A 263 -6.63 11.02 7.82
CA CYS A 263 -6.22 10.00 8.80
C CYS A 263 -6.42 8.55 8.33
N TRP A 264 -6.49 8.32 7.02
CA TRP A 264 -6.63 6.96 6.49
C TRP A 264 -5.37 6.13 6.73
N VAL A 265 -5.54 4.84 7.04
CA VAL A 265 -4.47 3.90 7.36
C VAL A 265 -4.79 2.52 6.78
N GLY A 266 -3.75 1.75 6.48
CA GLY A 266 -3.85 0.32 6.22
C GLY A 266 -3.64 -0.47 7.52
N VAL A 267 -4.42 -1.52 7.75
CA VAL A 267 -4.34 -2.38 8.95
C VAL A 267 -3.60 -3.67 8.58
N LEU A 268 -2.32 -3.78 8.96
CA LEU A 268 -1.46 -4.92 8.66
C LEU A 268 -1.74 -6.14 9.54
N GLY A 269 -2.17 -5.91 10.79
CA GLY A 269 -2.47 -6.96 11.74
C GLY A 269 -3.25 -6.44 12.95
N GLY A 270 -4.05 -7.31 13.57
CA GLY A 270 -4.92 -6.93 14.68
C GLY A 270 -6.24 -6.29 14.26
N ALA A 271 -6.69 -6.51 13.02
CA ALA A 271 -7.96 -5.97 12.54
C ALA A 271 -9.14 -6.43 13.42
N GLU A 272 -9.12 -7.68 13.88
CA GLU A 272 -10.08 -8.26 14.81
C GLU A 272 -10.15 -7.52 16.16
N LYS A 273 -9.10 -6.80 16.53
CA LYS A 273 -9.00 -6.00 17.75
C LYS A 273 -9.50 -4.56 17.56
N LEU A 274 -9.96 -4.19 16.36
CA LEU A 274 -10.61 -2.91 16.10
C LEU A 274 -12.13 -3.02 16.23
N SER A 275 -12.77 -1.88 16.51
CA SER A 275 -14.22 -1.74 16.36
C SER A 275 -14.63 -2.00 14.91
N GLU A 276 -15.84 -2.53 14.74
CA GLU A 276 -16.47 -2.62 13.43
C GLU A 276 -16.59 -1.22 12.81
N MET A 277 -16.57 -1.19 11.48
CA MET A 277 -16.73 0.01 10.68
C MET A 277 -18.20 0.43 10.69
N GLU A 278 -18.45 1.64 11.19
CA GLU A 278 -19.79 2.23 11.19
C GLU A 278 -20.16 2.73 9.78
N GLU A 279 -21.46 2.82 9.48
CA GLU A 279 -21.97 3.22 8.16
C GLU A 279 -21.48 4.61 7.72
N TYR A 280 -21.30 5.52 8.68
CA TYR A 280 -20.73 6.84 8.40
C TYR A 280 -19.29 6.73 7.86
N GLU A 281 -18.43 5.91 8.48
CA GLU A 281 -17.06 5.67 8.02
C GLU A 281 -17.07 5.01 6.63
N ARG A 282 -17.93 3.99 6.41
CA ARG A 282 -18.08 3.30 5.12
C ARG A 282 -18.39 4.28 3.98
N ARG A 283 -19.39 5.14 4.18
CA ARG A 283 -19.76 6.17 3.20
C ARG A 283 -18.61 7.14 2.92
N ARG A 284 -17.86 7.53 3.95
CA ARG A 284 -16.74 8.47 3.81
C ARG A 284 -15.55 7.86 3.08
N LEU A 285 -15.17 6.62 3.38
CA LEU A 285 -14.10 5.90 2.65
C LEU A 285 -14.42 5.80 1.15
N ARG A 286 -15.68 5.50 0.80
CA ARG A 286 -16.17 5.50 -0.59
C ARG A 286 -16.15 6.88 -1.24
N GLU A 287 -16.48 7.94 -0.49
CA GLU A 287 -16.45 9.32 -0.97
C GLU A 287 -15.01 9.77 -1.26
N PHE A 288 -14.08 9.48 -0.35
CA PHE A 288 -12.66 9.79 -0.51
C PHE A 288 -11.99 8.96 -1.61
N GLY A 289 -12.50 7.75 -1.88
CA GLY A 289 -11.98 6.85 -2.92
C GLY A 289 -10.98 5.83 -2.40
N TYR A 290 -10.93 5.60 -1.09
CA TYR A 290 -9.94 4.75 -0.45
C TYR A 290 -10.28 3.25 -0.53
N ILE A 291 -11.53 2.90 -0.25
CA ILE A 291 -12.06 1.53 -0.37
C ILE A 291 -13.59 1.54 -0.46
N GLU A 292 -14.16 0.60 -1.20
CA GLU A 292 -15.60 0.28 -1.21
C GLU A 292 -15.73 -1.20 -0.86
N THR A 293 -16.32 -1.50 0.31
CA THR A 293 -16.38 -2.86 0.87
C THR A 293 -17.53 -2.96 1.86
N GLU A 294 -18.05 -4.17 2.04
CA GLU A 294 -19.03 -4.55 3.06
C GLU A 294 -18.39 -5.24 4.28
N GLU A 295 -17.09 -5.51 4.24
CA GLU A 295 -16.36 -6.13 5.37
C GLU A 295 -16.55 -5.31 6.67
N PRO A 296 -16.92 -5.92 7.81
CA PRO A 296 -17.09 -5.20 9.07
C PRO A 296 -15.79 -4.60 9.61
N LYS A 297 -14.64 -5.21 9.31
CA LYS A 297 -13.32 -4.79 9.79
C LYS A 297 -12.35 -4.75 8.61
N PRO A 298 -12.53 -3.79 7.69
CA PRO A 298 -11.76 -3.75 6.45
C PRO A 298 -10.31 -3.34 6.70
N ILE A 299 -9.46 -3.70 5.75
CA ILE A 299 -8.01 -3.43 5.78
C ILE A 299 -7.66 -1.94 5.62
N ILE A 300 -8.56 -1.11 5.10
CA ILE A 300 -8.40 0.36 5.05
C ILE A 300 -9.41 0.99 5.98
N ARG A 301 -8.95 1.87 6.88
CA ARG A 301 -9.76 2.52 7.91
C ARG A 301 -9.48 4.01 8.01
N LEU A 302 -10.44 4.77 8.53
CA LEU A 302 -10.19 6.10 9.07
C LEU A 302 -9.75 5.94 10.53
N ALA A 303 -8.49 6.28 10.83
CA ALA A 303 -7.94 6.12 12.18
C ALA A 303 -8.66 6.96 13.25
N CYS A 304 -9.40 8.02 12.86
CA CYS A 304 -10.25 8.76 13.78
C CYS A 304 -11.61 8.12 14.06
N GLN A 305 -11.96 7.03 13.39
CA GLN A 305 -13.20 6.26 13.58
C GLN A 305 -12.93 4.85 14.12
N ALA A 306 -11.70 4.33 13.93
CA ALA A 306 -11.29 3.02 14.46
C ALA A 306 -10.90 3.10 15.94
N ARG A 307 -11.68 2.43 16.81
CA ARG A 307 -11.34 2.20 18.23
C ARG A 307 -10.60 0.87 18.39
N ALA A 308 -9.54 0.84 19.20
CA ALA A 308 -8.77 -0.39 19.41
C ALA A 308 -9.01 -1.00 20.80
N PHE A 309 -9.06 -2.32 20.84
CA PHE A 309 -9.26 -3.16 22.03
C PHE A 309 -8.05 -4.07 22.33
N GLY A 310 -6.98 -3.93 21.55
CA GLY A 310 -5.74 -4.70 21.62
C GLY A 310 -4.61 -4.00 20.85
N ALA A 311 -3.45 -4.64 20.77
CA ALA A 311 -2.33 -4.14 19.95
C ALA A 311 -2.62 -4.34 18.46
N VAL A 312 -2.33 -3.32 17.66
CA VAL A 312 -2.61 -3.28 16.21
C VAL A 312 -1.37 -2.80 15.48
N SER A 313 -1.10 -3.42 14.33
CA SER A 313 -0.10 -2.95 13.38
C SER A 313 -0.79 -2.27 12.20
N ILE A 314 -0.43 -1.02 11.94
CA ILE A 314 -0.96 -0.21 10.85
C ILE A 314 0.18 0.30 9.98
N VAL A 315 -0.17 0.76 8.79
CA VAL A 315 0.69 1.55 7.92
C VAL A 315 0.00 2.85 7.55
N ILE A 316 0.73 3.94 7.62
CA ILE A 316 0.25 5.26 7.21
C ILE A 316 0.66 5.47 5.75
N PRO A 317 -0.29 5.69 4.82
CA PRO A 317 0.03 5.97 3.43
C PRO A 317 0.87 7.25 3.34
N PRO A 318 1.80 7.37 2.38
CA PRO A 318 2.67 8.54 2.26
C PRO A 318 1.96 9.78 1.70
N TRP A 319 0.64 9.68 1.46
CA TRP A 319 -0.21 10.75 0.93
C TRP A 319 -1.67 10.61 1.37
N ASN A 320 -2.50 11.61 1.13
CA ASN A 320 -3.97 11.58 1.28
C ASN A 320 -4.66 12.44 0.23
N GLY A 321 -5.98 12.27 0.06
CA GLY A 321 -6.78 13.12 -0.83
C GLY A 321 -8.25 12.70 -0.91
N VAL A 322 -9.02 13.44 -1.72
CA VAL A 322 -10.45 13.20 -1.94
C VAL A 322 -10.70 13.09 -3.44
N PHE A 323 -10.78 11.86 -3.93
CA PHE A 323 -10.81 11.57 -5.37
C PHE A 323 -11.88 10.57 -5.79
N GLY A 324 -12.59 9.92 -4.86
CA GLY A 324 -13.57 8.88 -5.18
C GLY A 324 -14.69 9.34 -6.13
N ARG A 325 -15.23 10.55 -5.92
CA ARG A 325 -16.26 11.11 -6.82
C ARG A 325 -15.72 11.41 -8.21
N PHE A 326 -14.51 11.96 -8.28
CA PHE A 326 -13.84 12.29 -9.54
C PHE A 326 -13.57 11.02 -10.35
N LEU A 327 -12.93 10.02 -9.75
CA LEU A 327 -12.57 8.78 -10.45
C LEU A 327 -13.79 8.02 -10.98
N ARG A 328 -14.91 8.02 -10.25
CA ARG A 328 -16.15 7.41 -10.77
C ARG A 328 -16.63 8.07 -12.06
N LYS A 329 -16.59 9.40 -12.13
CA LYS A 329 -16.96 10.14 -13.35
C LYS A 329 -15.95 9.92 -14.48
N TRP A 330 -14.66 10.01 -14.15
CA TRP A 330 -13.57 9.83 -15.11
C TRP A 330 -13.60 8.44 -15.76
N LYS A 331 -13.79 7.37 -14.97
CA LYS A 331 -13.94 6.00 -15.48
C LYS A 331 -15.15 5.85 -16.41
N GLN A 332 -16.29 6.47 -16.07
CA GLN A 332 -17.48 6.44 -16.91
C GLN A 332 -17.24 7.12 -18.27
N GLN A 333 -16.64 8.31 -18.27
CA GLN A 333 -16.30 9.05 -19.50
C GLN A 333 -15.34 8.24 -20.37
N ARG A 334 -14.27 7.70 -19.78
CA ARG A 334 -13.30 6.86 -20.49
C ARG A 334 -13.95 5.61 -21.09
N SER A 335 -14.87 4.97 -20.37
CA SER A 335 -15.61 3.80 -20.88
C SER A 335 -16.51 4.16 -22.06
N MET A 336 -17.15 5.34 -22.05
CA MET A 336 -17.96 5.85 -23.16
C MET A 336 -17.09 6.11 -24.40
N GLU A 337 -15.95 6.78 -24.22
CA GLU A 337 -14.97 7.04 -25.29
C GLU A 337 -14.45 5.75 -25.94
N LEU A 338 -14.14 4.73 -25.14
CA LEU A 338 -13.61 3.44 -25.64
C LEU A 338 -14.67 2.59 -26.36
N THR A 339 -15.94 2.72 -25.98
CA THR A 339 -17.03 1.92 -26.58
C THR A 339 -17.77 2.64 -27.70
N GLY A 340 -17.44 3.91 -27.97
CA GLY A 340 -18.07 4.71 -29.03
C GLY A 340 -19.56 4.97 -28.81
N THR A 341 -20.06 4.79 -27.58
CA THR A 341 -21.46 5.09 -27.24
C THR A 341 -21.50 6.44 -26.53
N PRO A 342 -22.26 7.43 -27.05
CA PRO A 342 -22.34 8.77 -26.46
C PRO A 342 -22.93 8.81 -25.05
#